data_AF-A0A8K0E2D3-F1
#
_entry.id   AF-A0A8K0E2D3-F1
#
_cell.length_a   1.000
_cell.length_b   1.000
_cell.length_c   1.000
_cell.angle_alpha   90.00
_cell.angle_beta   90.00
_cell.angle_gamma   90.00
#
_symmetry.space_group_name_H-M   'P 1'
#
loop_
_entity.id
_entity.type
_entity.pdbx_description
1 polymer ?
#
loop_
_entity_poly.entity_id
_entity_poly.type
_entity_poly.pdbx_seq_one_letter_code
_entity_poly.pdbx_strand_id
1 'polypeptide(L)'
;MDEATRKSEVIAPVVKRWIADVDKETNELKRFLEEDVKANKMCLNGWLPNLKLQHYLGRKAKKHTDVVLQLQEEGKFDRKSYPAPQSGCTFNHT
;
A
#
# COMPACT_ATOMS: atom_id res chain seq x y z
N MET A 1 2.22 -35.22 21.87
CA MET A 1 1.88 -34.69 20.54
C MET A 1 1.04 -33.44 20.76
N ASP A 2 1.31 -32.32 20.16
CA ASP A 2 2.52 -31.70 19.65
C ASP A 2 2.05 -30.29 19.31
N GLU A 3 2.91 -29.31 19.53
CA GLU A 3 2.96 -28.07 18.78
C GLU A 3 1.66 -27.26 18.64
N ALA A 4 1.52 -26.33 19.58
CA ALA A 4 1.09 -24.95 19.33
C ALA A 4 0.47 -24.75 17.94
N THR A 5 -0.86 -24.90 17.89
CA THR A 5 -1.75 -24.57 16.77
C THR A 5 -1.17 -23.46 15.92
N ARG A 6 -0.46 -23.85 14.85
CA ARG A 6 0.11 -22.94 13.87
C ARG A 6 -1.05 -22.24 13.20
N LYS A 7 -1.45 -21.08 13.75
CA LYS A 7 -2.45 -20.16 13.21
C LYS A 7 -1.93 -19.68 11.85
N SER A 8 -2.09 -20.52 10.84
CA SER A 8 -1.85 -20.17 9.45
C SER A 8 -3.08 -19.38 9.01
N GLU A 9 -3.14 -18.13 9.45
CA GLU A 9 -4.10 -17.17 8.91
C GLU A 9 -3.72 -16.93 7.46
N VAL A 10 -4.50 -17.51 6.55
CA VAL A 10 -4.31 -17.31 5.11
C VAL A 10 -4.73 -15.87 4.82
N ILE A 11 -3.75 -15.01 4.55
CA ILE A 11 -4.00 -13.63 4.13
C ILE A 11 -4.85 -13.69 2.87
N ALA A 12 -6.03 -13.08 2.93
CA ALA A 12 -6.96 -13.06 1.81
C ALA A 12 -6.28 -12.44 0.57
N PRO A 13 -6.54 -12.94 -0.65
CA PRO A 13 -5.95 -12.40 -1.88
C PRO A 13 -6.16 -10.89 -2.05
N VAL A 14 -7.30 -10.36 -1.57
CA VAL A 14 -7.60 -8.92 -1.58
C VAL A 14 -6.64 -8.12 -0.69
N VAL A 15 -6.33 -8.63 0.50
CA VAL A 15 -5.38 -8.00 1.44
C VAL A 15 -3.96 -8.05 0.86
N LYS A 16 -3.58 -9.15 0.19
CA LYS A 16 -2.27 -9.25 -0.47
C LYS A 16 -2.10 -8.22 -1.60
N ARG A 17 -3.13 -8.03 -2.43
CA ARG A 17 -3.14 -7.02 -3.50
C ARG A 17 -3.01 -5.62 -2.91
N TRP A 18 -3.82 -5.31 -1.90
CA TRP A 18 -3.77 -4.02 -1.22
C TRP A 18 -2.39 -3.72 -0.62
N ILE A 19 -1.74 -4.70 0.02
CA ILE A 19 -0.36 -4.53 0.53
C ILE A 19 0.61 -4.18 -0.61
N ALA A 20 0.50 -4.85 -1.75
CA ALA A 20 1.35 -4.58 -2.90
C ALA A 20 1.11 -3.17 -3.49
N ASP A 21 -0.15 -2.73 -3.53
CA ASP A 21 -0.51 -1.40 -4.01
C ASP A 21 0.00 -0.29 -3.05
N VAL A 22 -0.07 -0.52 -1.74
CA VAL A 22 0.52 0.37 -0.72
C VAL A 22 2.04 0.46 -0.86
N ASP A 23 2.73 -0.67 -1.05
CA ASP A 23 4.18 -0.68 -1.22
C ASP A 23 4.60 0.09 -2.49
N LYS A 24 3.89 -0.15 -3.59
CA LYS A 24 4.10 0.56 -4.84
C LYS A 24 3.94 2.07 -4.66
N GLU A 25 2.81 2.52 -4.10
CA GLU A 25 2.54 3.95 -3.89
C GLU A 25 3.61 4.58 -2.98
N THR A 26 4.03 3.87 -1.92
CA THR A 26 5.11 4.32 -1.03
C THR A 26 6.43 4.54 -1.77
N ASN A 27 6.80 3.61 -2.66
CA ASN A 27 7.99 3.73 -3.48
C ASN A 27 7.88 4.88 -4.48
N GLU A 28 6.70 5.10 -5.08
CA GLU A 28 6.48 6.23 -5.98
C GLU A 28 6.53 7.59 -5.27
N LEU A 29 6.00 7.70 -4.05
CA LEU A 29 6.13 8.91 -3.22
C LEU A 29 7.58 9.21 -2.86
N LYS A 30 8.36 8.20 -2.44
CA LYS A 30 9.79 8.37 -2.13
C LYS A 30 10.53 8.92 -3.35
N ARG A 31 10.29 8.31 -4.51
CA ARG A 31 10.85 8.74 -5.79
C ARG A 31 10.49 10.19 -6.12
N PHE A 32 9.22 10.57 -5.98
CA PHE A 32 8.75 11.94 -6.21
C PHE A 32 9.45 12.95 -5.28
N LEU A 33 9.63 12.60 -4.00
CA LEU A 33 10.29 13.47 -3.03
C LEU A 33 11.79 13.63 -3.33
N GLU A 34 12.47 12.55 -3.68
CA GLU A 34 13.92 12.54 -3.94
C GLU A 34 14.30 13.08 -5.32
N GLU A 35 13.51 12.82 -6.35
CA GLU A 35 13.82 13.24 -7.71
C GLU A 35 13.17 14.58 -8.06
N ASP A 36 11.84 14.69 -7.96
CA ASP A 36 11.14 15.90 -8.41
C ASP A 36 11.28 17.04 -7.40
N VAL A 37 11.04 16.79 -6.10
CA VAL A 37 11.01 17.85 -5.08
C VAL A 37 12.41 18.30 -4.65
N LYS A 38 13.32 17.37 -4.40
CA LYS A 38 14.70 17.68 -3.97
C LYS A 38 15.53 18.29 -5.11
N ALA A 39 15.44 17.78 -6.34
CA ALA A 39 16.12 18.42 -7.47
C ALA A 39 15.60 19.84 -7.71
N ASN A 40 14.28 20.03 -7.62
CA ASN A 40 13.68 21.36 -7.65
C ASN A 40 14.24 22.25 -6.52
N LYS A 41 14.27 21.78 -5.26
CA LYS A 41 14.83 22.56 -4.13
C LYS A 41 16.28 23.01 -4.38
N MET A 42 17.11 22.19 -5.01
CA MET A 42 18.49 22.54 -5.36
C MET A 42 18.59 23.56 -6.51
N CYS A 43 17.68 23.50 -7.49
CA CYS A 43 17.58 24.52 -8.54
C CYS A 43 17.01 25.86 -8.02
N LEU A 44 16.31 25.82 -6.89
CA LEU A 44 15.58 26.94 -6.29
C LEU A 44 16.39 27.81 -5.34
N ASN A 45 17.71 27.89 -5.53
CA ASN A 45 18.60 28.84 -4.85
C ASN A 45 18.30 30.32 -5.21
N GLY A 46 17.03 30.72 -5.34
CA GLY A 46 16.59 32.12 -5.30
C GLY A 46 15.45 32.51 -6.25
N TRP A 47 15.07 31.70 -7.23
CA TRP A 47 14.14 32.18 -8.27
C TRP A 47 13.23 31.04 -8.78
N LEU A 48 12.00 30.92 -8.24
CA LEU A 48 10.95 30.09 -8.86
C LEU A 48 9.88 30.94 -9.56
N PRO A 49 10.13 31.45 -10.79
CA PRO A 49 9.12 32.06 -11.63
C PRO A 49 8.38 30.98 -12.45
N ASN A 50 8.73 29.69 -12.28
CA ASN A 50 8.23 28.63 -13.14
C ASN A 50 6.93 28.06 -12.55
N LEU A 51 5.86 28.85 -12.67
CA LEU A 51 4.49 28.46 -12.30
C LEU A 51 4.10 27.10 -12.89
N LYS A 52 4.63 26.74 -14.07
CA LYS A 52 4.43 25.42 -14.70
C LYS A 52 4.99 24.29 -13.85
N LEU A 53 6.18 24.47 -13.27
CA LEU A 53 6.80 23.47 -12.39
C LEU A 53 6.02 23.33 -11.09
N GLN A 54 5.63 24.44 -10.46
CA GLN A 54 4.76 24.40 -9.29
C GLN A 54 3.43 23.70 -9.58
N HIS A 55 2.81 24.02 -10.71
CA HIS A 55 1.58 23.37 -11.14
C HIS A 55 1.75 21.87 -11.38
N TYR A 56 2.86 21.46 -12.00
CA TYR A 56 3.19 20.04 -12.17
C TYR A 56 3.37 19.33 -10.83
N LEU A 57 4.17 19.89 -9.91
CA LEU A 57 4.39 19.34 -8.57
C LEU A 57 3.09 19.26 -7.78
N GLY A 58 2.26 20.32 -7.80
CA GLY A 58 0.96 20.35 -7.11
C GLY A 58 -0.02 19.31 -7.64
N ARG A 59 -0.10 19.12 -8.97
CA ARG A 59 -0.93 18.06 -9.55
C ARG A 59 -0.44 16.67 -9.16
N LYS A 60 0.88 16.45 -9.13
CA LYS A 60 1.47 15.16 -8.77
C LYS A 60 1.24 14.86 -7.28
N ALA A 61 1.44 15.85 -6.41
CA ALA A 61 1.12 15.74 -4.99
C ALA A 61 -0.37 15.44 -4.73
N LYS A 62 -1.28 16.12 -5.45
CA LYS A 62 -2.72 15.84 -5.36
C LYS A 62 -3.04 14.40 -5.76
N LYS A 63 -2.50 13.92 -6.89
CA LYS A 63 -2.71 12.53 -7.34
C LYS A 63 -2.27 11.51 -6.29
N HIS A 64 -1.09 11.69 -5.71
CA HIS A 64 -0.61 10.81 -4.64
C HIS A 64 -1.51 10.86 -3.41
N THR A 65 -2.01 12.04 -3.05
CA THR A 65 -2.98 12.19 -1.95
C THR A 65 -4.28 11.44 -2.23
N ASP A 66 -4.82 11.56 -3.44
CA ASP A 66 -6.04 10.86 -3.86
C ASP A 66 -5.84 9.33 -3.81
N VAL A 67 -4.70 8.82 -4.28
CA VAL A 67 -4.37 7.38 -4.21
C VAL A 67 -4.23 6.89 -2.77
N VAL A 68 -3.55 7.65 -1.90
CA VAL A 68 -3.42 7.29 -0.48
C VAL A 68 -4.77 7.25 0.22
N LEU A 69 -5.67 8.20 -0.06
CA LEU A 69 -7.02 8.20 0.50
C LEU A 69 -7.82 6.99 0.02
N GLN A 70 -7.72 6.64 -1.26
CA GLN A 70 -8.36 5.44 -1.81
C GLN A 70 -7.84 4.17 -1.13
N LEU A 71 -6.51 4.02 -1.02
CA LEU A 71 -5.90 2.87 -0.33
C LEU A 71 -6.29 2.81 1.14
N GLN A 72 -6.44 3.96 1.82
CA GLN A 72 -6.90 3.99 3.20
C GLN A 72 -8.36 3.52 3.34
N GLU A 73 -9.21 3.83 2.36
CA GLU A 73 -10.59 3.35 2.31
C GLU A 73 -10.66 1.85 2.01
N GLU A 74 -9.93 1.38 0.98
CA GLU A 74 -9.83 -0.03 0.62
C GLU A 74 -9.23 -0.88 1.74
N GLY A 75 -8.33 -0.30 2.54
CA GLY A 75 -7.69 -0.93 3.69
C GLY A 75 -8.61 -1.18 4.89
N LYS A 76 -9.85 -0.68 4.86
CA LYS A 76 -10.88 -0.94 5.89
C LYS A 76 -11.51 -2.32 5.69
N PHE A 77 -10.72 -3.37 5.88
CA PHE A 77 -11.20 -4.74 5.81
C PHE A 77 -11.94 -5.11 7.11
N ASP A 78 -13.24 -5.44 7.02
CA ASP A 78 -14.04 -5.96 8.14
C ASP A 78 -13.48 -7.29 8.70
N ARG A 79 -12.81 -8.08 7.85
CA ARG A 79 -12.24 -9.37 8.22
C ARG A 79 -10.86 -9.56 7.56
N LYS A 80 -9.81 -9.51 8.37
CA LYS A 80 -8.40 -9.53 7.91
C LYS A 80 -7.88 -10.94 7.59
N SER A 81 -8.55 -11.98 8.09
CA SER A 81 -8.14 -13.37 7.91
C SER A 81 -9.33 -14.31 7.82
N TYR A 82 -9.16 -15.38 7.04
CA TYR A 82 -10.07 -16.52 7.02
C TYR A 82 -9.45 -17.68 7.81
N PRO A 83 -10.24 -18.42 8.60
CA PRO A 83 -9.76 -19.64 9.23
C PRO A 83 -9.32 -20.63 8.14
N ALA A 84 -8.21 -21.32 8.38
CA ALA A 84 -7.70 -22.32 7.45
C ALA A 84 -8.79 -23.37 7.15
N PRO A 85 -8.85 -23.90 5.91
CA PRO A 85 -9.76 -25.01 5.59
C PRO A 85 -9.50 -26.14 6.58
N GLN A 86 -10.55 -26.58 7.28
CA GLN A 86 -10.46 -27.76 8.12
C GLN A 86 -10.29 -28.95 7.18
N SER A 87 -9.05 -29.42 7.03
CA SER A 87 -8.74 -30.67 6.32
C SER A 87 -9.59 -31.77 6.95
N GLY A 88 -10.46 -32.37 6.14
CA GLY A 88 -11.59 -33.17 6.60
C GLY A 88 -11.21 -34.30 7.54
N CYS A 89 -11.84 -34.31 8.72
CA CYS A 89 -11.97 -35.52 9.51
C CYS A 89 -12.91 -36.47 8.75
N THR A 90 -12.37 -37.50 8.12
CA THR A 90 -13.17 -38.64 7.68
C THR A 90 -13.68 -39.37 8.92
N PHE A 91 -14.98 -39.26 9.21
CA PHE A 91 -15.66 -40.15 10.13
C PHE A 91 -15.69 -41.55 9.50
N ASN A 92 -14.84 -42.45 9.99
CA ASN A 92 -14.98 -43.87 9.72
C ASN A 92 -15.70 -44.50 10.92
N HIS A 93 -16.95 -44.93 10.71
CA HIS A 93 -17.73 -45.73 11.63
C HIS A 93 -17.72 -47.17 11.12
N THR A 94 -17.03 -48.09 11.81
CA THR A 94 -17.39 -49.50 11.92
C THR A 94 -16.75 -50.07 13.18
#